data_AF-A0A0F2M2F5-F1
#
_entry.id   AF-A0A0F2M2F5-F1
#
_cell.length_a   1.000
_cell.length_b   1.000
_cell.length_c   1.000
_cell.angle_alpha   90.00
_cell.angle_beta   90.00
_cell.angle_gamma   90.00
#
_symmetry.space_group_name_H-M   'P 1'
#
loop_
_entity.id
_entity.type
_entity.pdbx_description
1 polymer ?
#
loop_
_entity_poly.entity_id
_entity_poly.type
_entity_poly.pdbx_seq_one_letter_code
_entity_poly.pdbx_strand_id
1 'polypeptide(L)'
;MASPLDTDAGTELFSSYEAEFRLVQADILQKLDQIPDLSSEPRKAAIAQAERAVEEADELIGQMKLEKQNIPSSSRIRVNQRFRNYESDVDGYKRKLRGLADDRAALFGSRYSDNPSGSDMQLEQRQQLLSGTDRLDRSTQRLKNSQALANDTEAIGASTLADLERQRNVIQHTTDMLLESEGYVDRSVKTLRGMARRYCDPDLPSLMGNLALYDIISNTYVCAILGWLRIG
;
A
#
# COMPACT_ATOMS: atom_id res chain seq x y z
N MET A 1 -16.47 2.04 15.65
CA MET A 1 -16.87 2.15 14.23
C MET A 1 -16.60 3.58 13.81
N ALA A 2 -15.73 3.80 12.82
CA ALA A 2 -15.41 5.15 12.35
C ALA A 2 -16.60 5.71 11.57
N SER A 3 -17.00 6.93 11.90
CA SER A 3 -18.12 7.64 11.29
C SER A 3 -17.82 7.95 9.81
N PRO A 4 -18.75 7.71 8.86
CA PRO A 4 -18.55 8.01 7.43
C PRO A 4 -18.49 9.52 7.11
N LEU A 5 -18.67 10.39 8.10
CA LEU A 5 -18.49 11.85 7.96
C LEU A 5 -17.02 12.28 8.12
N ASP A 6 -16.21 11.56 8.89
CA ASP A 6 -14.78 11.88 9.05
C ASP A 6 -13.94 11.47 7.82
N THR A 7 -14.47 10.60 6.97
CA THR A 7 -13.78 10.15 5.75
C THR A 7 -13.80 11.18 4.62
N ASP A 8 -14.74 12.12 4.64
CA ASP A 8 -14.88 13.14 3.59
C ASP A 8 -14.06 14.39 3.90
N ALA A 9 -13.98 14.80 5.17
CA ALA A 9 -13.22 15.98 5.60
C ALA A 9 -11.73 15.95 5.19
N GLY A 10 -11.07 14.79 5.33
CA GLY A 10 -9.66 14.62 4.89
C GLY A 10 -9.49 14.61 3.36
N THR A 11 -10.56 14.32 2.62
CA THR A 11 -10.58 14.35 1.15
C THR A 11 -10.88 15.75 0.62
N GLU A 12 -11.74 16.52 1.30
CA GLU A 12 -12.06 17.91 0.96
C GLU A 12 -10.86 18.84 1.13
N LEU A 13 -10.14 18.76 2.25
CA LEU A 13 -8.92 19.56 2.49
C LEU A 13 -7.82 19.24 1.47
N PHE A 14 -7.64 17.95 1.16
CA PHE A 14 -6.71 17.55 0.10
C PHE A 14 -7.12 18.17 -1.25
N SER A 15 -8.42 18.20 -1.56
CA SER A 15 -8.94 18.78 -2.79
C SER A 15 -8.78 20.30 -2.86
N SER A 16 -8.88 21.02 -1.74
CA SER A 16 -8.66 22.48 -1.72
C SER A 16 -7.18 22.81 -1.95
N TYR A 17 -6.27 22.13 -1.26
CA TYR A 17 -4.82 22.29 -1.49
C TYR A 17 -4.42 21.91 -2.91
N GLU A 18 -5.07 20.90 -3.48
CA GLU A 18 -4.85 20.53 -4.87
C GLU A 18 -5.29 21.64 -5.84
N ALA A 19 -6.42 22.30 -5.59
CA ALA A 19 -6.88 23.41 -6.41
C ALA A 19 -5.93 24.61 -6.32
N GLU A 20 -5.46 24.95 -5.12
CA GLU A 20 -4.44 25.99 -4.91
C GLU A 20 -3.13 25.64 -5.61
N PHE A 21 -2.66 24.40 -5.48
CA PHE A 21 -1.44 23.93 -6.15
C PHE A 21 -1.53 24.10 -7.67
N ARG A 22 -2.69 23.83 -8.28
CA ARG A 22 -2.87 24.03 -9.74
C ARG A 22 -2.79 25.49 -10.16
N LEU A 23 -3.25 26.42 -9.33
CA LEU A 23 -3.13 27.85 -9.60
C LEU A 23 -1.66 28.28 -9.55
N VAL A 24 -0.93 27.86 -8.52
CA VAL A 24 0.51 28.14 -8.38
C VAL A 24 1.30 27.47 -9.51
N GLN A 25 0.94 26.24 -9.90
CA GLN A 25 1.56 25.54 -11.02
C GLN A 25 1.42 26.32 -12.34
N ALA A 26 0.24 26.88 -12.62
CA ALA A 26 0.03 27.71 -13.80
C ALA A 26 0.91 28.99 -13.77
N ASP A 27 1.00 29.64 -12.61
CA ASP A 27 1.86 30.82 -12.42
C ASP A 27 3.36 30.49 -12.58
N ILE A 28 3.83 29.37 -12.02
CA ILE A 28 5.21 28.89 -12.20
C ILE A 28 5.51 28.66 -13.69
N LEU A 29 4.62 27.95 -14.39
CA LEU A 29 4.80 27.65 -15.82
C LEU A 29 4.87 28.93 -16.66
N GLN A 30 3.98 29.88 -16.39
CA GLN A 30 3.97 31.18 -17.05
C GLN A 30 5.28 31.94 -16.82
N LYS A 31 5.74 32.03 -15.56
CA LYS A 31 6.99 32.71 -15.23
C LYS A 31 8.22 32.04 -15.85
N LEU A 32 8.27 30.71 -15.85
CA LEU A 32 9.36 29.95 -16.46
C LEU A 32 9.45 30.16 -17.98
N ASP A 33 8.31 30.34 -18.66
CA ASP A 33 8.25 30.62 -20.09
C ASP A 33 8.65 32.07 -20.42
N GLN A 34 8.39 33.02 -19.51
CA GLN A 34 8.75 34.44 -19.69
C GLN A 34 10.22 34.76 -19.41
N ILE A 35 10.89 34.01 -18.51
CA ILE A 35 12.28 34.28 -18.10
C ILE A 35 13.29 34.31 -19.27
N PRO A 36 13.21 33.44 -20.29
CA PRO A 36 14.08 33.49 -21.47
C PRO A 36 13.98 34.78 -22.29
N ASP A 37 12.79 35.40 -22.35
CA ASP A 37 12.52 36.58 -23.21
C ASP A 37 12.91 37.91 -22.54
N LEU A 38 13.16 37.90 -21.22
CA LEU A 38 13.46 39.10 -20.44
C LEU A 38 14.96 39.43 -20.43
N SER A 39 15.28 40.73 -20.52
CA SER A 39 16.65 41.24 -20.42
C SER A 39 17.13 41.40 -18.96
N SER A 40 18.42 41.64 -18.78
CA SER A 40 19.22 41.51 -17.53
C SER A 40 18.52 41.80 -16.19
N GLU A 41 18.01 43.01 -15.98
CA GLU A 41 17.42 43.42 -14.70
C GLU A 41 16.01 42.86 -14.47
N PRO A 42 15.03 42.98 -15.40
CA PRO A 42 13.72 42.35 -15.23
C PRO A 42 13.80 40.82 -15.14
N ARG A 43 14.78 40.19 -15.81
CA ARG A 43 15.04 38.74 -15.69
C ARG A 43 15.40 38.33 -14.26
N LYS A 44 16.19 39.13 -13.55
CA LYS A 44 16.55 38.84 -12.15
C LYS A 44 15.32 38.90 -11.23
N ALA A 45 14.46 39.88 -11.43
CA ALA A 45 13.21 40.00 -10.69
C ALA A 45 12.26 38.84 -11.00
N ALA A 46 12.14 38.45 -12.28
CA ALA A 46 11.30 37.33 -12.70
C ALA A 46 11.79 35.99 -12.14
N ILE A 47 13.11 35.74 -12.11
CA ILE A 47 13.69 34.53 -11.48
C ILE A 47 13.35 34.51 -9.99
N ALA A 48 13.56 35.61 -9.26
CA ALA A 48 13.23 35.66 -7.82
C ALA A 48 11.73 35.48 -7.55
N GLN A 49 10.86 35.97 -8.44
CA GLN A 49 9.41 35.73 -8.35
C GLN A 49 9.02 34.28 -8.68
N ALA A 50 9.74 33.62 -9.58
CA ALA A 50 9.56 32.21 -9.87
C ALA A 50 10.09 31.32 -8.72
N GLU A 51 11.20 31.70 -8.08
CA GLU A 51 11.71 31.01 -6.88
C GLU A 51 10.67 31.01 -5.76
N ARG A 52 10.07 32.17 -5.46
CA ARG A 52 9.00 32.28 -4.47
C ARG A 52 7.77 31.43 -4.81
N ALA A 53 7.35 31.42 -6.07
CA ALA A 53 6.21 30.60 -6.50
C ALA A 53 6.51 29.10 -6.37
N VAL A 54 7.75 28.67 -6.64
CA VAL A 54 8.19 27.28 -6.44
C VAL A 54 8.26 26.91 -4.96
N GLU A 55 8.68 27.83 -4.09
CA GLU A 55 8.65 27.65 -2.63
C GLU A 55 7.20 27.50 -2.12
N GLU A 56 6.26 28.31 -2.62
CA GLU A 56 4.84 28.19 -2.31
C GLU A 56 4.26 26.83 -2.76
N ALA A 57 4.63 26.36 -3.96
CA ALA A 57 4.25 25.03 -4.43
C ALA A 57 4.81 23.90 -3.55
N ASP A 58 6.04 24.05 -3.04
CA ASP A 58 6.63 23.09 -2.08
C ASP A 58 5.88 23.06 -0.75
N GLU A 59 5.47 24.23 -0.24
CA GLU A 59 4.67 24.31 0.99
C GLU A 59 3.32 23.60 0.83
N LEU A 60 2.64 23.81 -0.30
CA LEU A 60 1.38 23.11 -0.63
C LEU A 60 1.57 21.60 -0.76
N ILE A 61 2.68 21.14 -1.35
CA ILE A 61 3.04 19.71 -1.38
C ILE A 61 3.28 19.17 0.04
N GLY A 62 3.92 19.96 0.90
CA GLY A 62 4.08 19.65 2.32
C GLY A 62 2.74 19.46 3.03
N GLN A 63 1.80 20.39 2.84
CA GLN A 63 0.45 20.33 3.41
C GLN A 63 -0.34 19.12 2.90
N MET A 64 -0.34 18.88 1.58
CA MET A 64 -0.96 17.69 0.99
C MET A 64 -0.36 16.37 1.52
N LYS A 65 0.93 16.35 1.87
CA LYS A 65 1.60 15.17 2.44
C LYS A 65 1.14 14.86 3.86
N LEU A 66 0.75 15.87 4.64
CA LEU A 66 0.16 15.68 5.96
C LEU A 66 -1.26 15.15 5.82
N GLU A 67 -2.07 15.78 4.96
CA GLU A 67 -3.48 15.38 4.81
C GLU A 67 -3.68 14.00 4.18
N LYS A 68 -2.79 13.56 3.28
CA LYS A 68 -2.92 12.22 2.67
C LYS A 68 -2.87 11.06 3.69
N GLN A 69 -2.30 11.30 4.87
CA GLN A 69 -2.25 10.29 5.95
C GLN A 69 -3.63 10.08 6.57
N ASN A 70 -4.47 11.12 6.58
CA ASN A 70 -5.82 11.11 7.11
C ASN A 70 -6.84 10.48 6.15
N ILE A 71 -6.48 10.26 4.89
CA ILE A 71 -7.36 9.71 3.85
C ILE A 71 -7.59 8.19 4.06
N PRO A 72 -8.82 7.68 3.95
CA PRO A 72 -9.12 6.25 4.09
C PRO A 72 -8.47 5.37 3.01
N SER A 73 -8.25 4.09 3.33
CA SER A 73 -7.50 3.13 2.48
C SER A 73 -8.07 2.96 1.06
N SER A 74 -9.38 3.11 0.89
CA SER A 74 -10.09 2.91 -0.38
C SER A 74 -9.75 3.95 -1.46
N SER A 75 -9.49 5.21 -1.09
CA SER A 75 -9.16 6.30 -2.02
C SER A 75 -7.66 6.60 -2.08
N ARG A 76 -6.88 6.13 -1.10
CA ARG A 76 -5.46 6.43 -0.91
C ARG A 76 -4.57 6.08 -2.11
N ILE A 77 -4.86 4.99 -2.84
CA ILE A 77 -4.05 4.56 -3.99
C ILE A 77 -4.05 5.63 -5.10
N ARG A 78 -5.22 6.12 -5.48
CA ARG A 78 -5.36 7.15 -6.54
C ARG A 78 -4.74 8.48 -6.11
N VAL A 79 -4.94 8.87 -4.85
CA VAL A 79 -4.37 10.11 -4.30
C VAL A 79 -2.84 10.05 -4.26
N ASN A 80 -2.27 8.92 -3.83
CA ASN A 80 -0.81 8.74 -3.80
C ASN A 80 -0.17 8.82 -5.19
N GLN A 81 -0.83 8.30 -6.22
CA GLN A 81 -0.32 8.40 -7.59
C GLN A 81 -0.28 9.85 -8.06
N ARG A 82 -1.36 10.61 -7.86
CA ARG A 82 -1.42 12.04 -8.21
C ARG A 82 -0.38 12.86 -7.43
N PHE A 83 -0.27 12.60 -6.13
CA PHE A 83 0.72 13.26 -5.26
C PHE A 83 2.16 13.05 -5.77
N ARG A 84 2.53 11.82 -6.16
CA ARG A 84 3.86 11.54 -6.71
C ARG A 84 4.12 12.28 -8.03
N ASN A 85 3.10 12.44 -8.86
CA ASN A 85 3.22 13.22 -10.09
C ASN A 85 3.50 14.70 -9.76
N TYR A 86 2.76 15.27 -8.80
CA TYR A 86 2.98 16.66 -8.38
C TYR A 86 4.36 16.88 -7.75
N GLU A 87 4.84 15.94 -6.92
CA GLU A 87 6.19 15.97 -6.37
C GLU A 87 7.25 15.98 -7.48
N SER A 88 7.09 15.11 -8.50
CA SER A 88 7.96 15.08 -9.68
C SER A 88 7.89 16.35 -10.52
N ASP A 89 6.71 16.98 -10.64
CA ASP A 89 6.53 18.21 -11.40
C ASP A 89 7.25 19.39 -10.73
N VAL A 90 7.12 19.53 -9.41
CA VAL A 90 7.82 20.57 -8.63
C VAL A 90 9.33 20.40 -8.71
N ASP A 91 9.83 19.17 -8.59
CA ASP A 91 11.25 18.88 -8.81
C ASP A 91 11.71 19.18 -10.24
N GLY A 92 10.82 19.02 -11.22
CA GLY A 92 11.02 19.47 -12.59
C GLY A 92 11.18 21.00 -12.69
N TYR A 93 10.28 21.75 -12.06
CA TYR A 93 10.31 23.22 -12.05
C TYR A 93 11.55 23.78 -11.38
N LYS A 94 11.95 23.23 -10.22
CA LYS A 94 13.20 23.58 -9.53
C LYS A 94 14.43 23.41 -10.43
N ARG A 95 14.52 22.29 -11.15
CA ARG A 95 15.65 22.02 -12.06
C ARG A 95 15.69 23.00 -13.22
N LYS A 96 14.53 23.29 -13.84
CA LYS A 96 14.44 24.29 -14.91
C LYS A 96 14.86 25.68 -14.43
N LEU A 97 14.38 26.09 -13.25
CA LEU A 97 14.70 27.38 -12.66
C LEU A 97 16.20 27.52 -12.35
N ARG A 98 16.82 26.48 -11.79
CA ARG A 98 18.27 26.44 -11.57
C ARG A 98 19.06 26.57 -12.87
N GLY A 99 18.66 25.87 -13.93
CA GLY A 99 19.30 26.02 -15.24
C GLY A 99 19.26 27.47 -15.75
N LEU A 100 18.09 28.11 -15.68
CA LEU A 100 17.94 29.52 -16.07
C LEU A 100 18.74 30.49 -15.19
N ALA A 101 18.93 30.17 -13.91
CA ALA A 101 19.75 30.93 -12.97
C ALA A 101 21.25 30.73 -13.19
N ASP A 102 21.69 29.52 -13.54
CA ASP A 102 23.11 29.20 -13.78
C ASP A 102 23.62 29.77 -15.11
N ASP A 103 22.80 29.81 -16.15
CA ASP A 103 23.13 30.47 -17.43
C ASP A 103 23.53 31.95 -17.23
N ARG A 104 22.97 32.61 -16.20
CA ARG A 104 23.37 33.96 -15.78
C ARG A 104 24.78 33.97 -15.19
N ALA A 105 25.11 33.01 -14.32
CA ALA A 105 26.43 32.94 -13.70
C ALA A 105 27.53 32.71 -14.75
N ALA A 106 27.26 31.89 -15.77
CA ALA A 106 28.17 31.69 -16.89
C ALA A 106 28.34 32.95 -17.77
N LEU A 107 27.24 33.64 -18.11
CA LEU A 107 27.25 34.86 -18.92
C LEU A 107 27.97 36.05 -18.25
N PHE A 108 27.89 36.17 -16.92
CA PHE A 108 28.54 37.25 -16.17
C PHE A 108 29.91 36.87 -15.59
N GLY A 109 30.12 35.61 -15.21
CA GLY A 109 31.41 35.10 -14.71
C GLY A 109 32.51 35.12 -15.77
N SER A 110 32.15 34.92 -17.05
CA SER A 110 33.11 34.97 -18.16
C SER A 110 33.67 36.37 -18.45
N ARG A 111 33.10 37.45 -17.89
CA ARG A 111 33.61 38.82 -18.12
C ARG A 111 34.54 39.36 -17.03
N TYR A 112 34.68 38.65 -15.91
CA TYR A 112 35.39 39.16 -14.72
C TYR A 112 36.67 38.40 -14.36
N SER A 113 37.05 37.38 -15.15
CA SER A 113 38.15 36.45 -14.84
C SER A 113 39.35 36.60 -15.79
N ASP A 114 39.73 37.81 -16.18
CA ASP A 114 40.89 38.04 -17.06
C ASP A 114 41.98 38.87 -16.34
N ASN A 115 42.48 38.37 -15.21
CA ASN A 115 43.70 38.90 -14.60
C ASN A 115 44.43 37.84 -13.74
N PRO A 116 45.40 37.08 -14.29
CA PRO A 116 46.13 36.05 -13.54
C PRO A 116 47.34 36.66 -12.83
N SER A 117 47.17 37.01 -11.56
CA SER A 117 48.27 37.35 -10.64
C SER A 117 48.67 36.10 -9.85
N GLY A 118 49.97 35.80 -9.73
CA GLY A 118 50.52 34.54 -9.17
C GLY A 118 50.12 34.11 -7.75
N SER A 119 49.27 34.85 -7.04
CA SER A 119 48.54 34.37 -5.86
C SER A 119 47.46 33.34 -6.20
N ASP A 120 46.93 33.38 -7.43
CA ASP A 120 45.81 32.56 -7.86
C ASP A 120 46.18 31.07 -7.98
N MET A 121 47.42 30.76 -8.39
CA MET A 121 47.91 29.38 -8.49
C MET A 121 47.95 28.65 -7.12
N GLN A 122 48.29 29.34 -6.03
CA GLN A 122 48.27 28.76 -4.69
C GLN A 122 46.83 28.61 -4.15
N LEU A 123 45.96 29.56 -4.49
CA LEU A 123 44.53 29.51 -4.17
C LEU A 123 43.83 28.37 -4.93
N GLU A 124 44.16 28.18 -6.21
CA GLU A 124 43.64 27.12 -7.06
C GLU A 124 44.07 25.74 -6.56
N GLN A 125 45.33 25.58 -6.17
CA GLN A 125 45.82 24.32 -5.58
C GLN A 125 45.14 24.01 -4.24
N ARG A 126 44.88 25.02 -3.41
CA ARG A 126 44.11 24.87 -2.15
C ARG A 126 42.64 24.54 -2.41
N GLN A 127 42.01 25.18 -3.39
CA GLN A 127 40.64 24.87 -3.81
C GLN A 127 40.55 23.44 -4.36
N GLN A 128 41.55 22.98 -5.11
CA GLN A 128 41.61 21.62 -5.61
C GLN A 128 41.70 20.60 -4.48
N LEU A 129 42.53 20.86 -3.46
CA LEU A 129 42.63 20.00 -2.26
C LEU A 129 41.33 20.00 -1.44
N LEU A 130 40.70 21.16 -1.22
CA LEU A 130 39.40 21.28 -0.56
C LEU A 130 38.33 20.50 -1.34
N SER A 131 38.29 20.66 -2.66
CA SER A 131 37.35 19.93 -3.52
C SER A 131 37.59 18.41 -3.47
N GLY A 132 38.85 17.98 -3.35
CA GLY A 132 39.22 16.59 -3.15
C GLY A 132 38.71 16.06 -1.80
N THR A 133 38.86 16.84 -0.74
CA THR A 133 38.35 16.51 0.60
C THR A 133 36.84 16.44 0.62
N ASP A 134 36.13 17.40 0.02
CA ASP A 134 34.67 17.44 -0.03
C ASP A 134 34.11 16.25 -0.83
N ARG A 135 34.80 15.85 -1.91
CA ARG A 135 34.45 14.64 -2.68
C ARG A 135 34.64 13.37 -1.84
N LEU A 136 35.74 13.27 -1.11
CA LEU A 136 36.00 12.14 -0.22
C LEU A 136 35.01 12.07 0.93
N ASP A 137 34.66 13.20 1.54
CA ASP A 137 33.69 13.25 2.63
C ASP A 137 32.28 12.85 2.15
N ARG A 138 31.84 13.38 1.00
CA ARG A 138 30.59 12.94 0.35
C ARG A 138 30.61 11.46 -0.01
N SER A 139 31.73 10.95 -0.53
CA SER A 139 31.87 9.52 -0.84
C SER A 139 31.80 8.67 0.43
N THR A 140 32.44 9.12 1.51
CA THR A 140 32.43 8.44 2.81
C THR A 140 31.02 8.41 3.39
N GLN A 141 30.28 9.53 3.32
CA GLN A 141 28.91 9.58 3.78
C GLN A 141 27.98 8.69 2.95
N ARG A 142 28.18 8.64 1.61
CA ARG A 142 27.47 7.70 0.74
C ARG A 142 27.75 6.25 1.10
N LEU A 143 29.01 5.89 1.38
CA LEU A 143 29.38 4.55 1.81
C LEU A 143 28.74 4.18 3.15
N LYS A 144 28.75 5.08 4.14
CA LYS A 144 28.07 4.87 5.43
C LYS A 144 26.57 4.65 5.25
N ASN A 145 25.92 5.46 4.42
CA ASN A 145 24.50 5.32 4.12
C ASN A 145 24.21 3.99 3.39
N SER A 146 25.07 3.59 2.44
CA SER A 146 24.94 2.31 1.74
C SER A 146 25.09 1.12 2.70
N GLN A 147 26.01 1.20 3.66
CA GLN A 147 26.19 0.17 4.67
C GLN A 147 24.97 0.07 5.60
N ALA A 148 24.45 1.21 6.06
CA ALA A 148 23.24 1.23 6.88
C ALA A 148 22.05 0.62 6.12
N LEU A 149 21.84 1.02 4.86
CA LEU A 149 20.78 0.47 4.01
C LEU A 149 20.95 -1.03 3.75
N ALA A 150 22.18 -1.51 3.55
CA ALA A 150 22.46 -2.93 3.39
C ALA A 150 22.11 -3.72 4.65
N ASN A 151 22.47 -3.22 5.84
CA ASN A 151 22.13 -3.84 7.11
C ASN A 151 20.61 -3.87 7.34
N ASP A 152 19.90 -2.79 7.02
CA ASP A 152 18.43 -2.74 7.11
C ASP A 152 17.77 -3.74 6.15
N THR A 153 18.34 -3.87 4.95
CA THR A 153 17.85 -4.83 3.94
C THR A 153 18.09 -6.28 4.40
N GLU A 154 19.23 -6.57 5.03
CA GLU A 154 19.51 -7.87 5.64
C GLU A 154 18.52 -8.20 6.76
N ALA A 155 18.24 -7.23 7.65
CA ALA A 155 17.27 -7.41 8.73
C ALA A 155 15.85 -7.69 8.20
N ILE A 156 15.41 -6.95 7.17
CA ILE A 156 14.13 -7.21 6.51
C ILE A 156 14.15 -8.60 5.87
N GLY A 157 15.22 -8.96 5.17
CA GLY A 157 15.42 -10.29 4.58
C GLY A 157 15.28 -11.41 5.61
N ALA A 158 15.96 -11.29 6.75
CA ALA A 158 15.85 -12.23 7.87
C ALA A 158 14.41 -12.36 8.40
N SER A 159 13.71 -11.24 8.58
CA SER A 159 12.29 -11.26 8.98
C SER A 159 11.41 -11.95 7.93
N THR A 160 11.63 -11.69 6.64
CA THR A 160 10.84 -12.33 5.58
C THR A 160 11.07 -13.84 5.52
N LEU A 161 12.30 -14.30 5.73
CA LEU A 161 12.61 -15.72 5.79
C LEU A 161 11.92 -16.39 6.99
N ALA A 162 11.90 -15.74 8.16
CA ALA A 162 11.20 -16.22 9.33
C ALA A 162 9.67 -16.28 9.11
N ASP A 163 9.09 -15.30 8.42
CA ASP A 163 7.67 -15.31 8.07
C ASP A 163 7.34 -16.38 7.03
N LEU A 164 8.19 -16.61 6.02
CA LEU A 164 8.03 -17.69 5.05
C LEU A 164 8.11 -19.06 5.72
N GLU A 165 9.00 -19.24 6.70
CA GLU A 165 9.06 -20.46 7.50
C GLU A 165 7.77 -20.67 8.31
N ARG A 166 7.25 -19.62 8.95
CA ARG A 166 5.94 -19.68 9.64
C ARG A 166 4.82 -20.04 8.67
N GLN A 167 4.76 -19.40 7.51
CA GLN A 167 3.75 -19.68 6.48
C GLN A 167 3.84 -21.12 5.98
N ARG A 168 5.05 -21.64 5.76
CA ARG A 168 5.26 -23.05 5.40
C ARG A 168 4.68 -23.97 6.48
N ASN A 169 4.97 -23.72 7.75
CA ASN A 169 4.44 -24.53 8.86
C ASN A 169 2.91 -24.50 8.91
N VAL A 170 2.30 -23.34 8.65
CA VAL A 170 0.83 -23.22 8.55
C VAL A 170 0.29 -24.05 7.38
N ILE A 171 0.91 -23.97 6.19
CA ILE A 171 0.48 -24.75 5.02
C ILE A 171 0.62 -26.25 5.26
N GLN A 172 1.72 -26.68 5.88
CA GLN A 172 1.91 -28.09 6.24
C GLN A 172 0.84 -28.54 7.22
N HIS A 173 0.58 -27.76 8.27
CA HIS A 173 -0.46 -28.08 9.25
C HIS A 173 -1.86 -28.12 8.63
N THR A 174 -2.23 -27.17 7.76
CA THR A 174 -3.53 -27.20 7.08
C THR A 174 -3.65 -28.39 6.14
N THR A 175 -2.56 -28.78 5.47
CA THR A 175 -2.53 -29.97 4.60
C THR A 175 -2.74 -31.24 5.41
N ASP A 176 -2.06 -31.39 6.55
CA ASP A 176 -2.22 -32.54 7.45
C ASP A 176 -3.66 -32.62 8.01
N MET A 177 -4.22 -31.48 8.42
CA MET A 177 -5.61 -31.41 8.89
C MET A 177 -6.63 -31.74 7.79
N LEU A 178 -6.39 -31.32 6.55
CA LEU A 178 -7.24 -31.68 5.42
C LEU A 178 -7.20 -33.19 5.14
N LEU A 179 -6.01 -33.81 5.15
CA LEU A 179 -5.87 -35.27 4.99
C LEU A 179 -6.59 -36.03 6.12
N GLU A 180 -6.51 -35.54 7.36
CA GLU A 180 -7.25 -36.15 8.48
C GLU A 180 -8.77 -35.98 8.31
N SER A 181 -9.21 -34.80 7.88
CA SER A 181 -10.62 -34.50 7.60
C SER A 181 -11.19 -35.38 6.50
N GLU A 182 -10.46 -35.59 5.39
CA GLU A 182 -10.84 -36.53 4.32
C GLU A 182 -11.06 -37.95 4.89
N GLY A 183 -10.18 -38.41 5.79
CA GLY A 183 -10.34 -39.70 6.47
C GLY A 183 -11.57 -39.79 7.40
N TYR A 184 -11.99 -38.69 8.03
CA TYR A 184 -13.26 -38.65 8.78
C TYR A 184 -14.49 -38.62 7.88
N VAL A 185 -14.40 -37.91 6.74
CA VAL A 185 -15.47 -37.86 5.74
C VAL A 185 -15.67 -39.24 5.12
N ASP A 186 -14.61 -39.95 4.74
CA ASP A 186 -14.69 -41.31 4.19
C ASP A 186 -15.31 -42.30 5.17
N ARG A 187 -14.93 -42.22 6.45
CA ARG A 187 -15.55 -43.02 7.52
C ARG A 187 -17.03 -42.69 7.66
N SER A 188 -17.38 -41.41 7.66
CA SER A 188 -18.77 -40.93 7.74
C SER A 188 -19.61 -41.38 6.54
N VAL A 189 -19.06 -41.36 5.33
CA VAL A 189 -19.72 -41.87 4.13
C VAL A 189 -19.91 -43.39 4.22
N LYS A 190 -18.91 -44.12 4.74
CA LYS A 190 -19.00 -45.58 4.93
C LYS A 190 -20.07 -45.95 5.97
N THR A 191 -20.15 -45.23 7.10
CA THR A 191 -21.18 -45.46 8.12
C THR A 191 -22.57 -45.13 7.59
N LEU A 192 -22.73 -43.99 6.90
CA LEU A 192 -24.00 -43.61 6.25
C LEU A 192 -24.44 -44.65 5.21
N ARG A 193 -23.53 -45.14 4.36
CA ARG A 193 -23.81 -46.24 3.42
C ARG A 193 -24.24 -47.52 4.15
N GLY A 194 -23.63 -47.83 5.30
CA GLY A 194 -24.02 -48.96 6.14
C GLY A 194 -25.42 -48.81 6.75
N MET A 195 -25.76 -47.62 7.27
CA MET A 195 -27.10 -47.31 7.78
C MET A 195 -28.14 -47.38 6.66
N ALA A 196 -27.85 -46.78 5.50
CA ALA A 196 -28.73 -46.80 4.33
C ALA A 196 -29.02 -48.23 3.86
N ARG A 197 -28.03 -49.13 3.86
CA ARG A 197 -28.26 -50.56 3.56
C ARG A 197 -29.20 -51.21 4.56
N ARG A 198 -28.97 -51.06 5.88
CA ARG A 198 -29.83 -51.65 6.92
C ARG A 198 -31.28 -51.16 6.88
N TYR A 199 -31.50 -49.93 6.44
CA TYR A 199 -32.84 -49.35 6.32
C TYR A 199 -33.53 -49.73 5.00
N CYS A 200 -32.74 -50.03 3.96
CA CYS A 200 -33.23 -50.42 2.63
C CYS A 200 -33.27 -51.95 2.44
N ASP A 201 -32.88 -52.74 3.44
CA ASP A 201 -33.11 -54.19 3.43
C ASP A 201 -34.63 -54.45 3.48
N PRO A 202 -35.24 -54.96 2.41
CA PRO A 202 -36.70 -54.99 2.24
C PRO A 202 -37.42 -55.97 3.18
N ASP A 203 -36.68 -56.79 3.95
CA ASP A 203 -37.24 -57.85 4.80
C ASP A 203 -37.63 -57.39 6.21
N LEU A 204 -37.10 -56.26 6.69
CA LEU A 204 -37.35 -55.73 8.05
C LEU A 204 -38.72 -55.05 8.24
N PRO A 205 -39.21 -54.18 7.33
CA PRO A 205 -40.52 -53.56 7.49
C PRO A 205 -41.68 -54.54 7.32
N SER A 206 -41.52 -55.61 6.52
CA SER A 206 -42.55 -56.65 6.35
C SER A 206 -42.74 -57.52 7.59
N LEU A 207 -41.67 -57.78 8.36
CA LEU A 207 -41.76 -58.54 9.61
C LEU A 207 -42.35 -57.71 10.75
N MET A 208 -41.93 -56.45 10.90
CA MET A 208 -42.47 -55.55 11.93
C MET A 208 -43.95 -55.19 11.69
N GLY A 209 -44.35 -55.00 10.41
CA GLY A 209 -45.75 -54.73 10.06
C GLY A 209 -46.67 -55.91 10.38
N ASN A 210 -46.22 -57.16 10.15
CA ASN A 210 -47.01 -58.35 10.47
C ASN A 210 -47.17 -58.57 11.99
N LEU A 211 -46.14 -58.31 12.79
CA LEU A 211 -46.27 -58.38 14.26
C LEU A 211 -47.25 -57.33 14.80
N ALA A 212 -47.19 -56.09 14.33
CA ALA A 212 -48.09 -55.03 14.78
C ALA A 212 -49.56 -55.33 14.44
N LEU A 213 -49.83 -55.91 13.26
CA LEU A 213 -51.17 -56.37 12.89
C LEU A 213 -51.66 -57.51 13.77
N TYR A 214 -50.78 -58.46 14.12
CA TYR A 214 -51.15 -59.59 15.00
C TYR A 214 -51.48 -59.12 16.43
N ASP A 215 -50.75 -58.14 16.96
CA ASP A 215 -51.03 -57.54 18.27
C ASP A 215 -52.34 -56.75 18.29
N ILE A 216 -52.63 -55.98 17.23
CA ILE A 216 -53.90 -55.23 17.14
C ILE A 216 -55.08 -56.19 17.03
N ILE A 217 -54.98 -57.20 16.16
CA ILE A 217 -56.04 -58.19 15.95
C ILE A 217 -56.26 -59.00 17.24
N SER A 218 -55.23 -59.56 17.84
CA SER A 218 -55.36 -60.35 19.07
C SER A 218 -55.97 -59.53 20.23
N ASN A 219 -55.56 -58.27 20.41
CA ASN A 219 -56.10 -57.41 21.46
C ASN A 219 -57.58 -57.07 21.22
N THR A 220 -57.99 -56.80 19.97
CA THR A 220 -59.42 -56.61 19.64
C THR A 220 -60.26 -57.86 19.88
N TYR A 221 -59.76 -59.05 19.53
CA TYR A 221 -60.47 -60.31 19.80
C TYR A 221 -60.59 -60.60 21.30
N VAL A 222 -59.54 -60.35 22.08
CA VAL A 222 -59.57 -60.51 23.55
C VAL A 222 -60.56 -59.52 24.19
N CYS A 223 -60.59 -58.26 23.73
CA CYS A 223 -61.59 -57.28 24.19
C CYS A 223 -63.03 -57.67 23.81
N ALA A 224 -63.25 -58.22 22.61
CA ALA A 224 -64.58 -58.66 22.17
C ALA A 224 -65.08 -59.87 22.99
N ILE A 225 -64.21 -60.85 23.27
CA ILE A 225 -64.55 -62.04 24.06
C ILE A 225 -64.82 -61.66 25.53
N LEU A 226 -64.01 -60.79 26.13
CA LEU A 226 -64.23 -60.33 27.51
C LEU A 226 -65.45 -59.40 27.62
N GLY A 227 -65.75 -58.60 26.60
CA GLY A 227 -66.95 -57.75 26.55
C GLY A 227 -68.25 -58.55 26.43
N TRP A 228 -68.24 -59.66 25.69
CA TRP A 228 -69.39 -60.56 25.56
C TRP A 228 -69.70 -61.35 26.85
N LEU A 229 -68.68 -61.71 27.64
CA LEU A 229 -68.87 -62.48 28.88
C LEU A 229 -69.42 -61.64 30.05
N ARG A 230 -69.50 -60.31 29.91
CA ARG A 230 -69.98 -59.39 30.97
C ARG A 230 -71.46 -59.02 30.84
N ILE A 231 -72.14 -59.44 29.76
CA ILE A 231 -73.50 -59.02 29.39
C ILE A 231 -74.50 -60.19 29.23
N GLY A 232 -74.06 -61.44 29.40
CA GLY A 232 -74.95 -62.61 29.54
C GLY A 232 -74.97 -63.12 30.97
#